data_AF-A0A3N1B0W0-F1
#
_entry.id   AF-A0A3N1B0W0-F1
#
_cell.length_a   1.000
_cell.length_b   1.000
_cell.length_c   1.000
_cell.angle_alpha   90.00
_cell.angle_beta   90.00
_cell.angle_gamma   90.00
#
_symmetry.space_group_name_H-M   'P 1'
#
loop_
_entity.id
_entity.type
_entity.pdbx_description
1 polymer ?
#
loop_
_entity_poly.entity_id
_entity_poly.type
_entity_poly.pdbx_seq_one_letter_code
_entity_poly.pdbx_strand_id
1 'polypeptide(L)'
;MAPTDDEQSAGHRVVCHLDRLLADRRMTLTELAERAGVTVVNLSVLKNDRARAVRFSTLTAICDVLHCQPGDLFSVYPTDPPAPGPQAPPP
;
A
#
# COMPACT_ATOMS: atom_id res chain seq x y z
N MET A 1 21.19 7.35 -28.15
CA MET A 1 19.81 6.84 -28.09
C MET A 1 19.47 6.70 -26.62
N ALA A 2 18.42 7.38 -26.16
CA ALA A 2 18.08 7.51 -24.75
C ALA A 2 17.86 6.12 -24.11
N PRO A 3 18.19 5.94 -22.83
CA PRO A 3 17.81 4.71 -22.12
C PRO A 3 16.29 4.60 -22.15
N THR A 4 15.79 3.46 -22.63
CA THR A 4 14.38 3.10 -22.57
C THR A 4 13.91 3.10 -21.12
N ASP A 5 12.76 3.72 -20.86
CA ASP A 5 12.04 3.79 -19.57
C ASP A 5 11.77 2.43 -18.89
N ASP A 6 12.17 1.32 -19.52
CA ASP A 6 11.94 -0.05 -19.09
C ASP A 6 12.92 -0.61 -18.04
N GLU A 7 14.07 0.05 -17.78
CA GLU A 7 15.06 -0.46 -16.81
C GLU A 7 14.85 0.04 -15.36
N GLN A 8 13.88 0.92 -15.14
CA GLN A 8 13.43 1.33 -13.80
C GLN A 8 12.18 0.53 -13.40
N SER A 9 12.24 -0.80 -13.41
CA SER A 9 11.12 -1.65 -13.04
C SER A 9 11.30 -2.24 -11.63
N ALA A 10 10.42 -1.81 -10.71
CA ALA A 10 10.13 -2.37 -9.38
C ALA A 10 11.09 -2.07 -8.18
N GLY A 11 11.28 -0.80 -7.81
CA GLY A 11 12.16 -0.41 -6.68
C GLY A 11 11.55 0.59 -5.69
N HIS A 12 10.34 0.38 -5.19
CA HIS A 12 9.83 1.17 -4.07
C HIS A 12 9.88 0.38 -2.76
N ARG A 13 10.00 1.09 -1.63
CA ARG A 13 9.98 0.50 -0.27
C ARG A 13 8.60 0.56 0.38
N VAL A 14 7.57 0.85 -0.43
CA VAL A 14 6.18 0.83 0.00
C VAL A 14 5.70 -0.62 0.07
N VAL A 15 5.10 -1.00 1.20
CA VAL A 15 4.42 -2.28 1.39
C VAL A 15 2.95 -2.05 1.62
N CYS A 16 2.12 -2.84 0.94
CA CYS A 16 0.67 -2.80 1.04
C CYS A 16 0.15 -3.86 2.02
N HIS A 17 -0.65 -3.42 2.99
CA HIS A 17 -1.26 -4.28 4.01
C HIS A 17 -2.69 -4.71 3.67
N LEU A 18 -3.07 -4.59 2.40
CA LEU A 18 -4.45 -4.83 1.96
C LEU A 18 -4.93 -6.24 2.31
N ASP A 19 -4.05 -7.24 2.23
CA ASP A 19 -4.39 -8.62 2.59
C ASP A 19 -4.84 -8.78 4.04
N ARG A 20 -4.15 -8.11 4.98
CA ARG A 20 -4.53 -8.11 6.40
C ARG A 20 -5.89 -7.45 6.59
N LEU A 21 -6.09 -6.27 5.97
CA LEU A 21 -7.33 -5.52 6.11
C LEU A 21 -8.55 -6.26 5.55
N LEU A 22 -8.36 -6.99 4.45
CA LEU A 22 -9.38 -7.87 3.85
C LEU A 22 -9.69 -9.07 4.75
N ALA A 23 -8.66 -9.74 5.27
CA ALA A 23 -8.81 -10.88 6.16
C ALA A 23 -9.56 -10.49 7.45
N ASP A 24 -9.20 -9.37 8.07
CA ASP A 24 -9.84 -8.85 9.30
C ASP A 24 -11.34 -8.60 9.10
N ARG A 25 -11.76 -8.31 7.86
CA ARG A 25 -13.17 -8.02 7.48
C ARG A 25 -13.88 -9.17 6.79
N ARG A 26 -13.20 -10.31 6.59
CA ARG A 26 -13.69 -11.45 5.79
C ARG A 26 -14.17 -11.02 4.40
N MET A 27 -13.46 -10.07 3.79
CA MET A 27 -13.80 -9.49 2.49
C MET A 27 -12.84 -10.02 1.42
N THR A 28 -13.35 -10.26 0.21
CA THR A 28 -12.52 -10.67 -0.93
C THR A 28 -12.01 -9.45 -1.71
N LEU A 29 -10.93 -9.63 -2.48
CA LEU A 29 -10.40 -8.58 -3.36
C LEU A 29 -11.42 -8.14 -4.42
N THR A 30 -12.23 -9.09 -4.94
CA THR A 30 -13.30 -8.84 -5.91
C THR A 30 -14.41 -8.01 -5.29
N GLU A 31 -14.85 -8.35 -4.07
CA GLU A 31 -15.86 -7.57 -3.35
C GLU A 31 -15.41 -6.13 -3.12
N LEU A 32 -14.15 -5.93 -2.73
CA LEU A 32 -13.59 -4.59 -2.55
C LEU A 32 -13.55 -3.82 -3.87
N ALA A 33 -13.18 -4.46 -4.98
CA ALA A 33 -13.15 -3.84 -6.30
C ALA A 33 -14.52 -3.28 -6.70
N GLU A 34 -15.57 -4.09 -6.50
CA GLU A 34 -16.95 -3.71 -6.78
C GLU A 34 -17.40 -2.54 -5.90
N ARG A 35 -17.19 -2.63 -4.58
CA ARG A 35 -17.60 -1.56 -3.63
C ARG A 35 -16.84 -0.26 -3.82
N ALA A 36 -15.53 -0.32 -4.09
CA ALA A 36 -14.68 0.86 -4.25
C ALA A 36 -14.71 1.44 -5.68
N GLY A 37 -15.42 0.81 -6.62
CA GLY A 37 -15.52 1.27 -8.00
C GLY A 37 -14.18 1.22 -8.75
N VAL A 38 -13.35 0.21 -8.48
CA VAL A 38 -12.04 0.02 -9.13
C VAL A 38 -11.92 -1.39 -9.70
N THR A 39 -10.93 -1.62 -10.57
CA THR A 39 -10.73 -2.96 -11.14
C THR A 39 -9.98 -3.88 -10.17
N VAL A 40 -10.30 -5.18 -10.20
CA VAL A 40 -9.54 -6.20 -9.46
C VAL A 40 -8.06 -6.20 -9.86
N VAL A 41 -7.75 -5.90 -11.13
CA VAL A 41 -6.38 -5.76 -11.63
C VAL A 41 -5.65 -4.62 -10.92
N ASN A 42 -6.28 -3.45 -10.76
CA ASN A 42 -5.70 -2.32 -10.06
C ASN A 42 -5.40 -2.66 -8.59
N LEU A 43 -6.34 -3.31 -7.89
CA LEU A 43 -6.13 -3.76 -6.51
C LEU A 43 -5.06 -4.85 -6.41
N SER A 44 -4.98 -5.76 -7.39
CA SER A 44 -3.97 -6.82 -7.42
C SER A 44 -2.57 -6.24 -7.61
N VAL A 45 -2.40 -5.24 -8.47
CA VAL A 45 -1.11 -4.55 -8.64
C VAL A 45 -0.71 -3.83 -7.35
N LEU A 46 -1.67 -3.19 -6.68
CA LEU A 46 -1.46 -2.49 -5.40
C LEU A 46 -1.07 -3.45 -4.27
N LYS A 47 -1.84 -4.53 -4.10
CA LYS A 47 -1.64 -5.57 -3.08
C LYS A 47 -0.26 -6.22 -3.17
N ASN A 48 0.22 -6.44 -4.39
CA ASN A 48 1.48 -7.16 -4.62
C ASN A 48 2.70 -6.22 -4.71
N ASP A 49 2.60 -4.99 -4.20
CA ASP A 49 3.71 -4.02 -4.18
C ASP A 49 4.31 -3.73 -5.57
N ARG A 50 3.48 -3.78 -6.62
CA ARG A 50 3.90 -3.48 -8.01
C ARG A 50 3.38 -2.13 -8.50
N ALA A 51 2.63 -1.40 -7.67
CA ALA A 51 2.04 -0.12 -8.04
C ALA A 51 3.09 0.99 -8.01
N ARG A 52 3.28 1.68 -9.15
CA ARG A 52 4.17 2.85 -9.22
C ARG A 52 3.54 4.11 -8.60
N ALA A 53 2.22 4.21 -8.65
CA ALA A 53 1.46 5.32 -8.12
C ALA A 53 0.04 4.87 -7.76
N VAL A 54 -0.59 5.59 -6.83
CA VAL A 54 -2.01 5.45 -6.49
C VAL A 54 -2.69 6.81 -6.56
N ARG A 55 -3.87 6.89 -7.20
CA ARG A 55 -4.67 8.12 -7.19
C ARG A 55 -5.31 8.29 -5.82
N PHE A 56 -5.37 9.52 -5.30
CA PHE A 56 -6.04 9.76 -4.03
C PHE A 56 -7.52 9.39 -4.06
N SER A 57 -8.23 9.55 -5.17
CA SER A 57 -9.61 9.09 -5.30
C SER A 57 -9.75 7.58 -5.08
N THR A 58 -8.84 6.79 -5.64
CA THR A 58 -8.77 5.34 -5.40
C THR A 58 -8.45 5.03 -3.95
N LEU A 59 -7.47 5.74 -3.37
CA LEU A 59 -7.10 5.56 -1.98
C LEU A 59 -8.28 5.86 -1.04
N THR A 60 -8.96 6.98 -1.23
CA THR A 60 -10.16 7.36 -0.47
C THR A 60 -11.25 6.30 -0.60
N ALA A 61 -11.58 5.84 -1.81
CA ALA A 61 -12.60 4.83 -2.01
C ALA A 61 -12.30 3.51 -1.28
N ILE A 62 -11.03 3.07 -1.30
CA ILE A 62 -10.59 1.89 -0.54
C ILE A 62 -10.70 2.14 0.97
N CYS A 63 -10.23 3.30 1.44
CA CYS A 63 -10.30 3.69 2.85
C CYS A 63 -11.75 3.75 3.35
N ASP A 64 -12.69 4.25 2.56
CA ASP A 64 -14.10 4.38 2.92
C ASP A 64 -14.77 3.00 3.05
N VAL A 65 -14.53 2.10 2.08
CA VAL A 65 -15.08 0.74 2.11
C VAL A 65 -14.50 -0.09 3.25
N LEU A 66 -13.20 0.08 3.51
CA LEU A 66 -12.51 -0.65 4.56
C LEU A 66 -12.60 0.06 5.91
N HIS A 67 -13.13 1.27 6.02
CA HIS A 67 -13.08 2.08 7.25
C HIS A 67 -11.66 2.11 7.86
N CYS A 68 -10.68 2.48 7.05
CA CYS A 68 -9.27 2.56 7.46
C CYS A 68 -8.62 3.86 6.99
N GLN A 69 -7.40 4.12 7.44
CA GLN A 69 -6.59 5.25 7.01
C GLN A 69 -5.51 4.82 6.01
N PRO A 70 -4.95 5.75 5.22
CA PRO A 70 -3.81 5.46 4.35
C PRO A 70 -2.62 4.80 5.05
N GLY A 71 -2.36 5.15 6.32
CA GLY A 71 -1.29 4.56 7.12
C GLY A 71 -1.56 3.12 7.55
N ASP A 72 -2.83 2.67 7.53
CA ASP A 72 -3.18 1.26 7.75
C ASP A 72 -2.95 0.44 6.48
N LEU A 73 -3.11 1.07 5.31
CA LEU A 73 -2.95 0.44 3.99
C LEU A 73 -1.50 0.35 3.55
N PHE A 74 -0.67 1.34 3.87
CA PHE A 74 0.71 1.41 3.40
C PHE A 74 1.70 1.68 4.51
N SER A 75 2.87 1.08 4.40
CA SER A 75 4.06 1.45 5.16
C SER A 75 5.24 1.66 4.22
N VAL A 76 6.19 2.49 4.64
CA VAL A 76 7.44 2.70 3.91
C VAL A 76 8.59 2.28 4.80
N TYR A 77 9.39 1.32 4.35
CA TYR A 77 10.59 0.94 5.09
C TYR A 77 11.66 2.03 4.96
N PRO A 78 12.25 2.50 6.08
CA PRO A 78 13.33 3.49 6.07
C PRO A 78 14.61 2.93 5.41
N THR A 79 15.47 3.82 4.94
CA THR A 79 16.66 3.47 4.10
C THR A 79 17.87 3.34 4.98
N ASP A 80 17.88 4.11 6.06
CA ASP A 80 18.85 4.05 7.12
C ASP A 80 18.22 3.36 8.34
N PRO A 81 19.02 2.68 9.17
CA PRO A 81 18.54 2.20 10.46
C PRO A 81 17.93 3.39 11.22
N PRO A 82 16.80 3.21 11.92
CA PRO A 82 16.23 4.28 12.72
C PRO A 82 17.34 4.79 13.65
N ALA A 83 17.57 6.10 13.63
CA ALA A 83 18.46 6.72 14.61
C ALA A 83 18.03 6.20 15.99
N PRO A 84 18.96 5.78 16.87
CA PRO A 84 18.60 5.33 18.20
C PRO A 84 17.77 6.44 18.83
N GLY A 85 16.48 6.17 19.02
CA GLY A 85 15.58 7.09 19.69
C GLY A 85 16.13 7.39 21.09
N PRO A 86 15.65 8.45 21.75
CA PRO A 86 16.03 8.68 23.15
C PRO A 86 15.67 7.41 23.94
N GLN A 87 16.70 6.65 24.33
CA GLN A 87 16.53 5.51 25.22
C GLN A 87 15.93 6.10 26.49
N ALA A 88 14.70 5.70 26.83
CA ALA A 88 14.12 6.06 28.11
C ALA A 88 15.14 5.66 29.19
N PRO A 89 15.48 6.56 30.14
CA PRO A 89 16.43 6.23 31.18
C PRO A 89 15.94 4.99 31.93
N PRO A 90 16.83 4.04 32.27
CA PRO A 90 16.45 2.86 33.05
C PRO A 90 15.85 3.29 34.40
N PRO A 91 14.93 2.48 34.97
CA PRO A 91 14.22 2.80 36.21
C PRO A 91 15.16 2.98 37.42
#